data_AF-A0A1I1JZ41-F1
#
_entry.id   AF-A0A1I1JZ41-F1
#
_cell.length_a   1.000
_cell.length_b   1.000
_cell.length_c   1.000
_cell.angle_alpha   90.00
_cell.angle_beta   90.00
_cell.angle_gamma   90.00
#
_symmetry.space_group_name_H-M   'P 1'
#
loop_
_entity.id
_entity.type
_entity.pdbx_description
1 polymer ?
#
loop_
_entity_poly.entity_id
_entity_poly.type
_entity_poly.pdbx_seq_one_letter_code
_entity_poly.pdbx_strand_id
1 'polypeptide(L)' 'MSEKNVSPKPQNCPKCHAPAEVRNPRLRRWFAVCSKSSELAIGHRVIGHPMFTKRDAIIEWNKLS' A
#
# COMPACT_ATOMS: atom_id res chain seq x y z
N MET A 1 -21.62 -17.36 -12.30
CA MET A 1 -20.22 -17.38 -11.82
C MET A 1 -20.11 -16.31 -10.75
N SER A 2 -19.94 -16.68 -9.48
CA SER A 2 -19.77 -15.69 -8.41
C SER A 2 -18.40 -15.04 -8.58
N GLU A 3 -18.37 -13.84 -9.16
CA GLU A 3 -17.21 -12.97 -9.09
C GLU A 3 -16.98 -12.69 -7.61
N LYS A 4 -16.10 -13.47 -7.01
CA LYS A 4 -15.58 -13.20 -5.66
C LYS A 4 -15.10 -11.76 -5.74
N ASN A 5 -15.66 -10.91 -4.90
CA ASN A 5 -15.30 -9.51 -4.77
C ASN A 5 -13.87 -9.46 -4.20
N VAL A 6 -12.87 -9.78 -5.03
CA VAL A 6 -11.48 -9.87 -4.64
C VAL A 6 -11.04 -8.43 -4.45
N SER A 7 -11.08 -7.99 -3.20
CA SER A 7 -10.46 -6.72 -2.82
C SER A 7 -9.02 -6.77 -3.33
N PRO A 8 -8.59 -5.77 -4.13
CA PRO A 8 -7.26 -5.80 -4.72
C PRO A 8 -6.22 -5.86 -3.59
N LYS A 9 -5.11 -6.57 -3.83
CA LYS A 9 -3.97 -6.63 -2.91
C LYS A 9 -2.86 -5.70 -3.40
N PRO A 10 -2.13 -5.03 -2.49
CA PRO A 10 -0.98 -4.22 -2.88
C PRO A 10 0.12 -5.14 -3.42
N GLN A 11 0.78 -4.71 -4.49
CA GLN A 11 1.98 -5.34 -5.02
C GLN A 11 3.16 -5.20 -4.04
N ASN A 12 4.23 -5.95 -4.28
CA ASN A 12 5.45 -5.78 -3.49
C ASN A 12 6.08 -4.41 -3.71
N CYS A 13 6.87 -3.95 -2.76
CA CYS A 13 7.60 -2.69 -2.85
C CYS A 13 8.45 -2.65 -4.13
N PRO A 14 8.28 -1.65 -5.01
CA PRO A 14 9.03 -1.57 -6.27
C PRO A 14 10.54 -1.38 -6.05
N LYS A 15 10.96 -0.93 -4.86
CA LYS A 15 12.37 -0.71 -4.53
C LYS A 15 13.10 -1.93 -3.98
N CYS A 16 12.43 -2.73 -3.14
CA CYS A 16 13.09 -3.80 -2.39
C CYS A 16 12.36 -5.16 -2.46
N HIS A 17 11.29 -5.23 -3.24
CA HIS A 17 10.44 -6.40 -3.44
C HIS A 17 9.85 -7.02 -2.16
N ALA A 18 9.98 -6.35 -1.01
CA ALA A 18 9.34 -6.76 0.23
C ALA A 18 7.82 -6.57 0.15
N PRO A 19 7.03 -7.33 0.92
CA PRO A 19 5.59 -7.15 1.00
C PRO A 19 5.20 -5.71 1.36
N ALA A 20 4.07 -5.25 0.85
CA ALA A 20 3.49 -3.95 1.19
C ALA A 20 2.30 -4.11 2.15
N GLU A 21 2.11 -3.11 2.99
CA GLU A 21 1.03 -3.04 3.98
C GLU A 21 0.18 -1.82 3.72
N VAL A 22 -1.14 -1.93 3.95
CA VAL A 22 -2.06 -0.80 3.82
C VAL A 22 -2.47 -0.34 5.20
N ARG A 23 -2.11 0.90 5.54
CA ARG A 23 -2.27 1.47 6.88
C ARG A 23 -3.26 2.65 6.85
N ASN A 24 -3.85 2.95 8.00
CA ASN A 24 -4.73 4.10 8.23
C ASN A 24 -4.43 4.73 9.61
N PRO A 25 -3.28 5.40 9.79
CA PRO A 25 -2.75 5.83 11.09
C PRO A 25 -3.54 6.98 11.73
N ARG A 26 -4.45 7.65 11.00
CA ARG A 26 -5.21 8.78 11.52
C ARG A 26 -6.71 8.70 11.20
N LEU A 27 -7.22 7.50 10.90
CA LEU A 27 -8.63 7.22 10.60
C LEU A 27 -9.27 8.08 9.48
N ARG A 28 -8.48 8.82 8.69
CA ARG A 28 -8.97 9.74 7.65
C ARG A 28 -8.47 9.40 6.26
N ARG A 29 -7.36 8.67 6.13
CA ARG A 29 -6.77 8.32 4.83
C ARG A 29 -6.04 6.98 4.93
N TRP A 30 -6.20 6.18 3.90
CA TRP A 30 -5.51 4.93 3.67
C TRP A 30 -4.28 5.17 2.82
N PHE A 31 -3.18 4.49 3.10
CA PHE A 31 -2.01 4.49 2.24
C PHE A 31 -1.33 3.14 2.29
N ALA A 32 -0.71 2.74 1.19
CA ALA A 32 0.16 1.56 1.18
C ALA A 32 1.61 1.99 1.47
N VAL A 33 2.33 1.17 2.24
CA VAL A 33 3.75 1.34 2.56
C VAL A 33 4.48 0.03 2.38
N CYS A 34 5.79 0.11 2.13
CA CYS A 34 6.66 -1.04 2.31
C CYS A 34 6.59 -1.54 3.77
N SER A 35 6.46 -2.85 4.00
CA SER A 35 6.50 -3.46 5.35
C SER A 35 7.77 -3.09 6.12
N LYS A 36 8.91 -3.03 5.41
CA LYS A 36 10.21 -2.59 5.93
C LYS A 36 10.30 -1.08 6.21
N SER A 37 9.31 -0.28 5.81
CA SER A 37 9.29 1.16 6.08
C SER A 37 8.83 1.51 7.50
N SER A 38 8.28 0.54 8.24
CA SER A 38 7.74 0.76 9.59
C SER A 38 8.81 0.91 10.67
N GLU A 39 10.02 0.46 10.39
CA GLU A 39 11.19 0.58 11.26
C GLU A 39 12.12 1.67 10.74
N LEU A 40 11.79 2.96 10.95
CA LEU A 40 12.75 4.08 11.01
C LEU A 40 13.89 4.19 9.95
N ALA A 41 13.81 3.50 8.80
CA ALA A 41 14.88 3.45 7.83
C ALA A 41 14.66 4.54 6.79
N ILE A 42 15.48 5.59 6.88
CA ILE A 42 15.49 6.78 6.00
C ILE A 42 15.57 6.41 4.50
N GLY A 43 15.99 5.18 4.15
CA GLY A 43 16.18 4.74 2.75
C GLY A 43 15.03 3.96 2.09
N HIS A 44 13.98 3.50 2.79
CA HIS A 44 12.98 2.56 2.24
C HIS A 44 11.52 3.06 2.26
N ARG A 45 11.33 4.37 2.30
CA ARG A 45 10.00 4.99 2.27
C ARG A 45 9.44 5.06 0.84
N VAL A 46 9.05 3.92 0.29
CA VAL A 46 8.03 3.95 -0.78
C VAL A 46 6.70 4.01 -0.06
N ILE A 47 6.03 5.16 -0.15
CA ILE A 47 4.72 5.42 0.44
C ILE A 47 3.81 5.82 -0.73
N GLY A 48 2.72 5.08 -0.93
CA GLY A 48 1.69 5.45 -1.90
C GLY A 48 0.96 6.73 -1.48
N HIS A 49 0.28 7.36 -2.44
CA HIS A 49 -0.54 8.54 -2.14
C HIS A 49 -1.64 8.18 -1.13
N PRO A 50 -1.95 9.06 -0.15
CA PRO A 50 -3.02 8.81 0.79
C PRO A 50 -4.40 8.98 0.13
N MET A 51 -5.22 7.93 0.17
CA MET A 51 -6.54 7.85 -0.45
C MET A 51 -7.67 7.73 0.58
N PHE A 52 -8.91 8.01 0.17
CA PHE A 52 -10.07 7.92 1.07
C PHE A 52 -10.53 6.49 1.33
N THR A 53 -10.24 5.55 0.43
CA THR A 53 -10.58 4.14 0.60
C THR A 53 -9.34 3.26 0.58
N LYS A 54 -9.42 2.10 1.27
CA LYS A 54 -8.37 1.07 1.25
C LYS A 54 -8.11 0.58 -0.18
N ARG A 55 -9.15 0.46 -1.00
CA ARG A 55 -9.07 0.00 -2.39
C ARG A 55 -8.27 0.97 -3.23
N ASP A 56 -8.56 2.26 -3.14
CA ASP A 56 -7.88 3.28 -3.93
C ASP A 56 -6.41 3.41 -3.53
N ALA A 57 -6.10 3.29 -2.22
CA ALA A 57 -4.71 3.27 -1.76
C ALA A 57 -3.90 2.12 -2.37
N ILE A 58 -4.54 0.97 -2.61
CA ILE A 58 -3.93 -0.19 -3.25
C ILE A 58 -3.77 0.02 -4.75
N ILE A 59 -4.80 0.54 -5.41
CA ILE A 59 -4.73 0.86 -6.85
C ILE A 59 -3.60 1.86 -7.10
N GLU A 60 -3.51 2.90 -6.28
CA GLU A 60 -2.50 3.94 -6.40
C GLU A 60 -1.09 3.41 -6.12
N TRP A 61 -0.95 2.54 -5.12
CA TRP A 61 0.31 1.83 -4.87
C TRP A 61 0.74 0.95 -6.05
N ASN A 62 -0.21 0.27 -6.68
CA ASN A 62 0.06 -0.62 -7.80
C ASN A 62 0.51 0.14 -9.07
N LYS A 63 0.36 1.47 -9.12
CA LYS A 63 0.89 2.32 -10.20
C LYS A 63 2.38 2.66 -10.02
N LEU A 64 2.97 2.38 -8.86
CA LEU A 64 4.37 2.72 -8.57
C LEU A 64 5.39 1.70 -9.12
N SER A 65 4.94 0.64 -9.79
CA SER A 65 5.81 -0.37 -10.43
C SER A 65 6.12 -0.03 -11.88
#